data_AF-A0A973F554-F1
#
_entry.id   AF-A0A973F554-F1
#
_cell.length_a   1.000
_cell.length_b   1.000
_cell.length_c   1.000
_cell.angle_alpha   90.00
_cell.angle_beta   90.00
_cell.angle_gamma   90.00
#
_symmetry.space_group_name_H-M   'P 1'
#
loop_
_entity.id
_entity.type
_entity.pdbx_description
1 polymer ?
#
loop_
_entity_poly.entity_id
_entity_poly.type
_entity_poly.pdbx_seq_one_letter_code
_entity_poly.pdbx_strand_id
1 'polypeptide(L)'
;MDIKKYFLSLSLEMTALKDRVRNFIDDAHWLTDGEWKESVLRSVIARNLPQNIQIGRGFILTPLGASTQIDILLYSSDSPVFFRDGDLAFVQPEAVKGVIEVKTKLNRLELEKSVSKIKVIGEMLAGKSSAFLSIFSYESDVRNSQQVLDLLLEQTASIKHIVHFLCLDESHFVRYWATAPDRRCGAVHEKWHSYRLNKMAYGYFVHNVLLSLRPEYVDGNQALWFPETSKEIHKDGEIQRRRGAGES
;
A
#
# COMPACT_ATOMS: atom_id res chain seq x y z
N MET A 1 19.79 -16.44 -8.45
CA MET A 1 19.01 -15.68 -7.43
C MET A 1 17.57 -16.10 -7.57
N ASP A 2 16.87 -16.45 -6.49
CA ASP A 2 15.50 -16.96 -6.55
C ASP A 2 14.56 -16.02 -5.78
N ILE A 3 14.11 -14.97 -6.47
CA ILE A 3 13.21 -13.95 -5.89
C ILE A 3 11.85 -14.55 -5.55
N LYS A 4 11.40 -15.56 -6.30
CA LYS A 4 10.16 -16.27 -6.00
C LYS A 4 10.22 -16.92 -4.62
N LYS A 5 11.30 -17.66 -4.31
CA LYS A 5 11.50 -18.22 -2.96
C LYS A 5 11.61 -17.13 -1.89
N TYR A 6 12.29 -16.02 -2.20
CA TYR A 6 12.34 -14.88 -1.27
C TYR A 6 10.93 -14.34 -0.95
N PHE A 7 10.09 -14.08 -1.95
CA PHE A 7 8.72 -13.57 -1.74
C PHE A 7 7.85 -14.57 -0.97
N LEU A 8 7.96 -15.87 -1.29
CA LEU A 8 7.26 -16.92 -0.55
C LEU A 8 7.72 -16.98 0.92
N SER A 9 9.02 -16.87 1.18
CA SER A 9 9.58 -16.87 2.53
C SER A 9 9.14 -15.65 3.34
N LEU A 10 9.08 -14.48 2.72
CA LEU A 10 8.58 -13.25 3.33
C LEU A 10 7.09 -13.36 3.67
N SER A 11 6.29 -13.94 2.79
CA SER A 11 4.88 -14.18 3.08
C SER A 11 4.69 -15.16 4.25
N LEU A 12 5.49 -16.23 4.31
CA LEU A 12 5.49 -17.16 5.44
C LEU A 12 5.89 -16.47 6.75
N GLU A 13 6.91 -15.62 6.73
CA GLU A 13 7.31 -14.83 7.89
C GLU A 13 6.16 -13.95 8.38
N MET A 14 5.52 -13.20 7.47
CA MET A 14 4.41 -12.31 7.83
C MET A 14 3.22 -13.07 8.42
N THR A 15 2.87 -14.23 7.87
CA THR A 15 1.81 -15.09 8.43
C THR A 15 2.22 -15.63 9.81
N ALA A 16 3.45 -16.08 9.98
CA ALA A 16 3.94 -16.59 11.27
C ALA A 16 3.97 -15.49 12.36
N LEU A 17 4.38 -14.26 12.00
CA LEU A 17 4.36 -13.12 12.91
C LEU A 17 2.94 -12.68 13.25
N LYS A 18 2.03 -12.69 12.26
CA LYS A 18 0.60 -12.41 12.44
C LYS A 18 -0.01 -13.34 13.48
N ASP A 19 0.24 -14.65 13.39
CA ASP A 19 -0.41 -15.65 14.26
C ASP A 19 0.23 -15.75 15.67
N ARG A 20 1.48 -15.31 15.82
CA ARG A 20 2.25 -15.47 17.06
C ARG A 20 1.56 -14.87 18.29
N VAL A 21 1.09 -13.63 18.19
CA VAL A 21 0.39 -12.98 19.32
C VAL A 21 -1.01 -13.54 19.48
N ARG A 22 -1.70 -13.86 18.39
CA ARG A 22 -3.02 -14.47 18.43
C ARG A 22 -3.05 -15.77 19.21
N ASN A 23 -1.99 -16.57 19.13
CA ASN A 23 -1.84 -17.81 19.91
C ASN A 23 -1.79 -17.61 21.44
N PHE A 24 -1.56 -16.39 21.93
CA PHE A 24 -1.56 -16.07 23.36
C PHE A 24 -2.87 -15.44 23.85
N ILE A 25 -3.55 -14.67 23.00
CA ILE A 25 -4.70 -13.84 23.39
C ILE A 25 -6.05 -14.38 22.90
N ASP A 26 -6.05 -15.47 22.12
CA ASP A 26 -7.21 -16.06 21.47
C ASP A 26 -8.12 -14.98 20.85
N ASP A 27 -9.43 -15.03 21.10
CA ASP A 27 -10.42 -14.07 20.61
C ASP A 27 -10.76 -12.98 21.66
N ALA A 28 -9.95 -12.82 22.72
CA ALA A 28 -10.26 -11.93 23.84
C ALA A 28 -9.89 -10.45 23.60
N HIS A 29 -8.90 -10.16 22.74
CA HIS A 29 -8.34 -8.81 22.56
C HIS A 29 -8.12 -8.42 21.09
N TRP A 30 -9.21 -8.29 20.32
CA TRP A 30 -9.18 -7.91 18.90
C TRP A 30 -8.44 -6.60 18.58
N LEU A 31 -8.53 -5.60 19.47
CA LEU A 31 -7.84 -4.32 19.28
C LEU A 31 -6.31 -4.50 19.35
N THR A 32 -5.83 -5.18 20.38
CA THR A 32 -4.40 -5.47 20.57
C THR A 32 -3.85 -6.37 19.45
N ASP A 33 -4.64 -7.33 18.98
CA ASP A 33 -4.30 -8.14 17.80
C ASP A 33 -4.15 -7.29 16.52
N GLY A 34 -5.04 -6.31 16.33
CA GLY A 34 -4.94 -5.33 15.24
C GLY A 34 -3.67 -4.48 15.31
N GLU A 35 -3.41 -3.85 16.45
CA GLU A 35 -2.21 -3.03 16.66
C GLU A 35 -0.91 -3.85 16.50
N TRP A 36 -0.92 -5.11 16.95
CA TRP A 36 0.19 -6.02 16.72
C TRP A 36 0.44 -6.25 15.23
N LYS A 37 -0.60 -6.55 14.45
CA LYS A 37 -0.50 -6.77 13.00
C LYS A 37 0.01 -5.54 12.26
N GLU A 38 -0.44 -4.35 12.65
CA GLU A 38 0.12 -3.09 12.15
C GLU A 38 1.61 -2.98 12.43
N SER A 39 2.04 -3.29 13.67
CA SER A 39 3.44 -3.24 14.07
C SER A 39 4.32 -4.26 13.32
N VAL A 40 3.78 -5.44 13.01
CA VAL A 40 4.47 -6.48 12.23
C VAL A 40 4.76 -5.97 10.82
N LEU A 41 3.74 -5.47 10.12
CA LEU A 41 3.92 -4.92 8.77
C LEU A 41 4.88 -3.73 8.78
N ARG A 42 4.74 -2.83 9.77
CA ARG A 42 5.65 -1.69 9.97
C ARG A 42 7.09 -2.16 10.11
N SER A 43 7.37 -3.15 10.96
CA SER A 43 8.71 -3.72 11.17
C SER A 43 9.29 -4.32 9.89
N VAL A 44 8.49 -5.07 9.13
CA VAL A 44 8.92 -5.70 7.87
C VAL A 44 9.31 -4.65 6.83
N ILE A 45 8.50 -3.59 6.67
CA ILE A 45 8.82 -2.49 5.75
C ILE A 45 10.07 -1.76 6.22
N ALA A 46 10.17 -1.42 7.51
CA ALA A 46 11.24 -0.63 8.11
C ALA A 46 12.65 -1.17 7.80
N ARG A 47 12.82 -2.50 7.80
CA ARG A 47 14.11 -3.18 7.55
C ARG A 47 14.72 -2.84 6.19
N ASN A 48 13.89 -2.45 5.23
CA ASN A 48 14.30 -2.21 3.85
C ASN A 48 14.24 -0.73 3.44
N LEU A 49 13.86 0.16 4.37
CA LEU A 49 13.75 1.58 4.06
C LEU A 49 15.12 2.26 3.96
N PRO A 50 15.28 3.23 3.05
CA PRO A 50 16.41 4.16 3.09
C PRO A 50 16.45 4.90 4.44
N GLN A 51 17.64 5.22 4.93
CA GLN A 51 17.82 5.88 6.23
C GLN A 51 17.10 7.24 6.34
N ASN A 52 16.90 7.92 5.22
CA ASN A 52 16.20 9.21 5.18
C ASN A 52 14.66 9.10 5.17
N ILE A 53 14.11 7.89 5.26
CA ILE A 53 12.68 7.63 5.36
C ILE A 53 12.38 7.06 6.74
N GLN A 54 11.58 7.79 7.50
CA GLN A 54 11.05 7.36 8.78
C GLN A 54 9.71 6.65 8.58
N ILE A 55 9.40 5.73 9.48
CA ILE A 55 8.16 4.94 9.48
C ILE A 55 7.56 4.91 10.88
N GLY A 56 6.26 5.12 10.97
CA GLY A 56 5.54 5.15 12.24
C GLY A 56 4.04 5.02 12.02
N ARG A 57 3.26 5.20 13.08
CA ARG A 57 1.85 5.62 12.99
C ARG A 57 1.79 7.14 13.14
N GLY A 58 0.69 7.77 12.74
CA GLY A 58 0.65 9.21 12.87
C GLY A 58 -0.54 9.94 12.29
N PHE A 59 -0.38 11.25 12.24
CA PHE A 59 -1.39 12.19 11.75
C PHE A 59 -0.74 13.19 10.79
N ILE A 60 -1.49 13.55 9.75
CA ILE A 60 -1.15 14.65 8.85
C ILE A 60 -1.87 15.90 9.34
N LEU A 61 -1.12 16.97 9.59
CA LEU A 61 -1.65 18.25 10.06
C LEU A 61 -1.71 19.26 8.92
N THR A 62 -2.87 19.86 8.73
CA THR A 62 -3.08 20.98 7.80
C THR A 62 -3.71 22.16 8.53
N PRO A 63 -3.71 23.37 7.95
CA PRO A 63 -4.44 24.51 8.52
C PRO A 63 -5.95 24.26 8.69
N LEU A 64 -6.52 23.28 7.97
CA LEU A 64 -7.94 22.91 8.07
C LEU A 64 -8.23 21.85 9.15
N GLY A 65 -7.19 21.24 9.72
CA GLY A 65 -7.31 20.20 10.74
C GLY A 65 -6.35 19.03 10.53
N ALA A 66 -6.51 18.04 11.41
CA ALA A 66 -5.74 16.79 11.41
C ALA A 66 -6.46 15.68 10.63
N SER A 67 -5.70 14.76 10.06
CA SER A 67 -6.25 13.51 9.52
C SER A 67 -6.80 12.61 10.63
N THR A 68 -7.46 11.52 10.27
CA THR A 68 -7.58 10.37 11.18
C THR A 68 -6.21 9.71 11.38
N GLN A 69 -6.10 8.82 12.37
CA GLN A 69 -4.85 8.07 12.59
C GLN A 69 -4.51 7.23 11.36
N ILE A 70 -3.25 7.32 10.94
CA ILE A 70 -2.65 6.54 9.87
C ILE A 70 -1.83 5.41 10.51
N ASP A 71 -2.17 4.18 10.17
CA ASP A 71 -1.57 2.98 10.76
C ASP A 71 -0.09 2.87 10.41
N ILE A 72 0.25 3.14 9.14
CA ILE A 72 1.65 3.25 8.69
C ILE A 72 1.83 4.52 7.85
N LEU A 73 2.56 5.45 8.42
CA LEU A 73 2.97 6.72 7.85
C LEU A 73 4.47 6.67 7.54
N LEU A 74 4.80 6.87 6.27
CA LEU A 74 6.17 7.02 5.78
C LEU A 74 6.42 8.50 5.51
N TYR A 75 7.49 9.05 6.08
CA TYR A 75 7.80 10.48 5.96
C TYR A 75 9.31 10.73 5.90
N SER A 76 9.70 11.85 5.30
CA SER A 76 11.11 12.24 5.18
C SER A 76 11.68 12.63 6.55
N SER A 77 12.86 12.11 6.89
CA SER A 77 13.65 12.63 8.01
C SER A 77 14.19 14.04 7.77
N ASP A 78 14.20 14.48 6.50
CA ASP A 78 14.73 15.78 6.09
C ASP A 78 13.72 16.92 6.33
N SER A 79 12.50 16.59 6.78
CA SER A 79 11.44 17.54 7.09
C SER A 79 11.21 17.63 8.60
N PRO A 80 10.90 18.82 9.14
CA PRO A 80 10.54 18.95 10.54
C PRO A 80 9.25 18.19 10.84
N VAL A 81 9.20 17.60 12.03
CA VAL A 81 7.98 16.99 12.59
C VAL A 81 7.45 17.89 13.70
N PHE A 82 6.13 18.02 13.82
CA PHE A 82 5.53 18.85 14.88
C PHE A 82 5.58 18.15 16.23
N PHE A 83 5.47 16.82 16.23
CA PHE A 83 5.58 15.98 17.41
C PHE A 83 6.09 14.60 17.00
N ARG A 84 6.92 13.99 17.85
CA ARG A 84 7.33 12.60 17.73
C ARG A 84 7.59 12.00 19.10
N ASP A 85 6.96 10.86 19.35
CA ASP A 85 7.23 10.02 20.53
C ASP A 85 7.13 8.54 20.13
N GLY A 86 8.20 7.78 20.32
CA GLY A 86 8.31 6.42 19.80
C GLY A 86 8.01 6.33 18.31
N ASP A 87 6.99 5.53 17.96
CA ASP A 87 6.52 5.35 16.59
C ASP A 87 5.39 6.30 16.17
N LEU A 88 4.95 7.21 17.05
CA LEU A 88 3.90 8.18 16.77
C LEU A 88 4.51 9.48 16.23
N ALA A 89 4.02 9.96 15.08
CA ALA A 89 4.48 11.21 14.46
C ALA A 89 3.33 12.11 13.97
N PHE A 90 3.53 13.43 14.07
CA PHE A 90 2.63 14.44 13.53
C PHE A 90 3.40 15.28 12.51
N VAL A 91 2.97 15.25 11.25
CA VAL A 91 3.73 15.81 10.13
C VAL A 91 2.87 16.69 9.24
N GLN A 92 3.50 17.60 8.52
CA GLN A 92 2.86 18.35 7.44
C GLN A 92 2.79 17.52 6.15
N PRO A 93 1.85 17.81 5.22
CA PRO A 93 1.70 17.07 3.97
C PRO A 93 2.99 16.86 3.18
N GLU A 94 3.84 17.87 3.09
CA GLU A 94 5.07 17.90 2.29
C GLU A 94 6.11 16.87 2.76
N ALA A 95 6.09 16.53 4.05
CA ALA A 95 6.97 15.53 4.64
C ALA A 95 6.55 14.09 4.28
N VAL A 96 5.27 13.88 3.96
CA VAL A 96 4.69 12.55 3.73
C VAL A 96 5.23 11.96 2.44
N LYS A 97 5.61 10.68 2.49
CA LYS A 97 6.12 9.89 1.35
C LYS A 97 5.25 8.67 1.04
N GLY A 98 4.47 8.20 2.01
CA GLY A 98 3.55 7.09 1.82
C GLY A 98 2.57 6.95 2.97
N VAL A 99 1.36 6.52 2.65
CA VAL A 99 0.29 6.22 3.60
C VAL A 99 -0.23 4.81 3.31
N ILE A 100 -0.30 3.99 4.35
CA ILE A 100 -0.84 2.64 4.26
C ILE A 100 -1.88 2.44 5.36
N GLU A 101 -3.12 2.14 4.94
CA GLU A 101 -4.17 1.64 5.83
C GLU A 101 -4.03 0.14 6.01
N VAL A 102 -4.12 -0.35 7.25
CA VAL A 102 -3.98 -1.78 7.55
C VAL A 102 -5.29 -2.35 8.08
N LYS A 103 -5.60 -3.57 7.65
CA LYS A 103 -6.73 -4.35 8.15
C LYS A 103 -6.28 -5.76 8.44
N THR A 104 -6.80 -6.34 9.52
CA THR A 104 -6.67 -7.77 9.77
C THR A 104 -7.38 -8.55 8.68
N LYS A 105 -8.63 -8.16 8.40
CA LYS A 105 -9.49 -8.83 7.44
C LYS A 105 -10.34 -7.80 6.71
N LEU A 106 -10.35 -7.87 5.38
CA LEU A 106 -11.22 -7.08 4.52
C LEU A 106 -12.45 -7.88 4.12
N ASN A 107 -13.61 -7.34 4.43
CA ASN A 107 -14.84 -7.65 3.71
C ASN A 107 -15.19 -6.44 2.82
N ARG A 108 -16.30 -6.53 2.07
CA ARG A 108 -16.71 -5.45 1.15
C ARG A 108 -16.89 -4.11 1.87
N LEU A 109 -17.55 -4.09 3.02
CA LEU A 109 -17.80 -2.87 3.78
C LEU A 109 -16.50 -2.25 4.29
N GLU A 110 -15.59 -3.07 4.81
CA GLU A 110 -14.29 -2.59 5.31
C GLU A 110 -13.39 -2.09 4.17
N LEU A 111 -13.49 -2.70 2.98
CA LEU A 111 -12.78 -2.21 1.80
C LEU A 111 -13.33 -0.85 1.37
N GLU A 112 -14.65 -0.68 1.27
CA GLU A 112 -15.29 0.59 0.96
C GLU A 112 -14.89 1.70 1.94
N LYS A 113 -14.90 1.41 3.25
CA LYS A 113 -14.45 2.35 4.29
C LYS A 113 -12.96 2.69 4.16
N SER A 114 -12.11 1.70 3.91
CA SER A 114 -10.66 1.90 3.79
C SER A 114 -10.33 2.77 2.58
N VAL A 115 -10.99 2.53 1.43
CA VAL A 115 -10.85 3.36 0.22
C VAL A 115 -11.33 4.79 0.49
N SER A 116 -12.47 4.96 1.15
CA SER A 116 -12.97 6.29 1.55
C SER A 116 -12.03 7.04 2.51
N LYS A 117 -11.45 6.36 3.51
CA LYS A 117 -10.46 6.95 4.42
C LYS A 117 -9.22 7.42 3.67
N ILE A 118 -8.68 6.56 2.80
CA ILE A 118 -7.52 6.89 1.96
C ILE A 118 -7.82 8.05 1.02
N LYS A 119 -9.03 8.12 0.45
CA LYS A 119 -9.45 9.23 -0.41
C LYS A 119 -9.34 10.58 0.31
N VAL A 120 -9.89 10.67 1.52
CA VAL A 120 -9.83 11.89 2.35
C VAL A 120 -8.37 12.27 2.65
N ILE A 121 -7.52 11.30 2.96
CA ILE A 121 -6.09 11.55 3.17
C ILE A 121 -5.41 12.05 1.89
N GLY A 122 -5.74 11.46 0.73
CA GLY A 122 -5.25 11.92 -0.57
C GLY A 122 -5.61 13.38 -0.86
N GLU A 123 -6.83 13.80 -0.52
CA GLU A 123 -7.27 15.20 -0.65
C GLU A 123 -6.44 16.15 0.23
N MET A 124 -6.03 15.73 1.43
CA MET A 124 -5.14 16.53 2.30
C MET A 124 -3.72 16.69 1.73
N LEU A 125 -3.27 15.71 0.95
CA LEU A 125 -1.94 15.65 0.33
C LEU A 125 -1.88 16.29 -1.07
N ALA A 126 -3.02 16.44 -1.72
CA ALA A 126 -3.13 16.86 -3.11
C ALA A 126 -2.38 18.18 -3.39
N GLY A 127 -1.47 18.14 -4.37
CA GLY A 127 -0.66 19.29 -4.78
C GLY A 127 0.47 19.67 -3.82
N LYS A 128 0.64 18.95 -2.70
CA LYS A 128 1.66 19.21 -1.68
C LYS A 128 2.67 18.08 -1.51
N SER A 129 2.27 16.86 -1.88
CA SER A 129 3.09 15.67 -1.73
C SER A 129 2.94 14.74 -2.93
N SER A 130 4.01 14.00 -3.22
CA SER A 130 4.03 12.88 -4.17
C SER A 130 3.85 11.52 -3.47
N ALA A 131 3.28 11.52 -2.25
CA ALA A 131 3.11 10.31 -1.47
C ALA A 131 2.22 9.29 -2.17
N PHE A 132 2.61 8.02 -2.07
CA PHE A 132 1.72 6.94 -2.49
C PHE A 132 0.66 6.66 -1.43
N LEU A 133 -0.49 6.17 -1.87
CA LEU A 133 -1.60 5.76 -1.03
C LEU A 133 -1.88 4.28 -1.23
N SER A 134 -2.00 3.52 -0.14
CA SER A 134 -2.13 2.07 -0.21
C SER A 134 -2.99 1.50 0.91
N ILE A 135 -3.47 0.28 0.70
CA ILE A 135 -4.23 -0.49 1.67
C ILE A 135 -3.61 -1.88 1.75
N PHE A 136 -3.43 -2.40 2.95
CA PHE A 136 -2.94 -3.74 3.21
C PHE A 136 -3.94 -4.51 4.06
N SER A 137 -4.21 -5.75 3.68
CA SER A 137 -4.92 -6.71 4.51
C SER A 137 -4.23 -8.06 4.55
N TYR A 138 -4.24 -8.66 5.74
CA TYR A 138 -3.76 -10.03 5.91
C TYR A 138 -4.75 -11.02 5.29
N GLU A 139 -6.05 -10.78 5.47
CA GLU A 139 -7.11 -11.68 5.01
C GLU A 139 -8.17 -10.92 4.23
N SER A 140 -8.87 -11.59 3.31
CA SER A 140 -9.97 -11.00 2.58
C SER A 140 -11.06 -12.01 2.25
N ASP A 141 -12.31 -11.61 2.50
CA ASP A 141 -13.51 -12.28 1.97
C ASP A 141 -13.89 -11.73 0.58
N VAL A 142 -13.25 -10.63 0.15
CA VAL A 142 -13.42 -10.07 -1.19
C VAL A 142 -12.62 -10.91 -2.18
N ARG A 143 -13.34 -11.72 -2.99
CA ARG A 143 -12.74 -12.65 -3.97
C ARG A 143 -12.86 -12.18 -5.42
N ASN A 144 -13.78 -11.27 -5.70
CA ASN A 144 -14.06 -10.83 -7.06
C ASN A 144 -13.19 -9.60 -7.39
N SER A 145 -12.20 -9.80 -8.27
CA SER A 145 -11.31 -8.74 -8.73
C SER A 145 -12.07 -7.58 -9.37
N GLN A 146 -13.12 -7.85 -10.14
CA GLN A 146 -13.92 -6.81 -10.79
C GLN A 146 -14.60 -5.89 -9.77
N GLN A 147 -15.15 -6.43 -8.69
CA GLN A 147 -15.77 -5.61 -7.63
C GLN A 147 -14.78 -4.66 -6.97
N VAL A 148 -13.54 -5.11 -6.77
CA VAL A 148 -12.46 -4.26 -6.23
C VAL A 148 -12.09 -3.17 -7.23
N LEU A 149 -11.94 -3.53 -8.51
CA LEU A 149 -11.59 -2.61 -9.58
C LEU A 149 -12.68 -1.53 -9.80
N ASP A 150 -13.95 -1.93 -9.79
CA ASP A 150 -15.09 -1.02 -9.91
C ASP A 150 -15.13 -0.03 -8.74
N LEU A 151 -14.93 -0.51 -7.51
CA LEU A 151 -14.86 0.34 -6.33
C LEU A 151 -13.73 1.38 -6.41
N LEU A 152 -12.54 0.95 -6.83
CA LEU A 152 -11.39 1.83 -7.02
C LEU A 152 -11.68 2.89 -8.10
N LEU A 153 -12.33 2.49 -9.20
CA LEU A 153 -12.73 3.42 -10.25
C LEU A 153 -13.77 4.43 -9.75
N GLU A 154 -14.79 3.99 -9.02
CA GLU A 154 -15.87 4.84 -8.53
C GLU A 154 -15.41 5.84 -7.48
N GLN A 155 -14.58 5.41 -6.53
CA GLN A 155 -14.17 6.26 -5.42
C GLN A 155 -12.88 7.03 -5.69
N THR A 156 -12.00 6.51 -6.56
CA THR A 156 -10.62 7.03 -6.70
C THR A 156 -10.16 7.39 -8.11
N ALA A 157 -11.11 7.73 -8.99
CA ALA A 157 -10.81 8.13 -10.37
C ALA A 157 -10.01 9.44 -10.51
N SER A 158 -10.03 10.36 -9.56
CA SER A 158 -9.22 11.59 -9.69
C SER A 158 -7.77 11.34 -9.31
N ILE A 159 -6.86 11.98 -10.05
CA ILE A 159 -5.41 11.84 -9.86
C ILE A 159 -4.95 12.19 -8.43
N LYS A 160 -5.74 12.99 -7.71
CA LYS A 160 -5.44 13.47 -6.35
C LYS A 160 -5.53 12.40 -5.27
N HIS A 161 -6.22 11.30 -5.51
CA HIS A 161 -6.52 10.32 -4.47
C HIS A 161 -6.51 8.87 -4.96
N ILE A 162 -5.65 8.57 -5.95
CA ILE A 162 -5.46 7.22 -6.48
C ILE A 162 -4.91 6.30 -5.39
N VAL A 163 -5.58 5.17 -5.16
CA VAL A 163 -4.96 4.04 -4.45
C VAL A 163 -3.95 3.39 -5.39
N HIS A 164 -2.67 3.51 -5.06
CA HIS A 164 -1.56 3.12 -5.91
C HIS A 164 -1.39 1.60 -5.97
N PHE A 165 -1.60 0.93 -4.84
CA PHE A 165 -1.63 -0.53 -4.77
C PHE A 165 -2.35 -1.00 -3.51
N LEU A 166 -2.89 -2.21 -3.57
CA LEU A 166 -3.72 -2.83 -2.54
C LEU A 166 -3.34 -4.30 -2.42
N CYS A 167 -3.11 -4.77 -1.19
CA CYS A 167 -2.97 -6.19 -0.89
C CYS A 167 -4.22 -6.65 -0.12
N LEU A 168 -4.94 -7.63 -0.65
CA LEU A 168 -6.18 -8.13 -0.06
C LEU A 168 -5.94 -9.33 0.86
N ASP A 169 -5.06 -10.23 0.45
CA ASP A 169 -4.63 -11.40 1.23
C ASP A 169 -3.25 -11.86 0.73
N GLU A 170 -2.77 -13.03 1.15
CA GLU A 170 -1.47 -13.57 0.73
C GLU A 170 -1.32 -13.76 -0.79
N SER A 171 -2.42 -13.81 -1.56
CA SER A 171 -2.41 -14.11 -3.00
C SER A 171 -3.00 -13.01 -3.88
N HIS A 172 -3.84 -12.11 -3.38
CA HIS A 172 -4.53 -11.12 -4.20
C HIS A 172 -3.92 -9.73 -4.03
N PHE A 173 -3.46 -9.15 -5.14
CA PHE A 173 -2.80 -7.86 -5.18
C PHE A 173 -3.34 -7.03 -6.34
N VAL A 174 -3.51 -5.72 -6.13
CA VAL A 174 -3.95 -4.77 -7.15
C VAL A 174 -2.91 -3.65 -7.23
N ARG A 175 -2.60 -3.18 -8.43
CA ARG A 175 -1.69 -2.04 -8.64
C ARG A 175 -2.18 -1.12 -9.73
N TYR A 176 -2.10 0.17 -9.46
CA TYR A 176 -2.24 1.23 -10.43
C TYR A 176 -0.94 1.43 -11.23
N TRP A 177 -1.10 1.62 -12.53
CA TRP A 177 -0.02 1.83 -13.48
C TRP A 177 -0.27 3.09 -14.27
N ALA A 178 0.50 4.14 -13.98
CA ALA A 178 0.50 5.36 -14.80
C ALA A 178 1.04 5.08 -16.22
N THR A 179 2.06 4.23 -16.32
CA THR A 179 2.67 3.76 -17.57
C THR A 179 2.58 2.24 -17.68
N ALA A 180 2.58 1.72 -18.90
CA ALA A 180 2.40 0.30 -19.14
C ALA A 180 3.50 -0.53 -18.46
N PRO A 181 3.16 -1.64 -17.80
CA PRO A 181 4.12 -2.45 -17.01
C PRO A 181 5.20 -3.10 -17.88
N ASP A 182 4.90 -3.39 -19.14
CA ASP A 182 5.82 -3.99 -20.11
C ASP A 182 6.71 -2.96 -20.82
N ARG A 183 6.50 -1.65 -20.59
CA ARG A 183 7.30 -0.50 -21.02
C ARG A 183 7.76 -0.47 -22.50
N ARG A 184 7.26 -1.37 -23.35
CA ARG A 184 7.54 -1.37 -24.81
C ARG A 184 6.93 -0.14 -25.47
N CYS A 185 5.96 0.48 -24.82
CA CYS A 185 5.34 1.71 -25.24
C CYS A 185 5.35 2.67 -24.04
N GLY A 186 6.02 3.82 -24.15
CA GLY A 186 5.92 4.93 -23.18
C GLY A 186 4.54 5.60 -23.16
N ALA A 187 3.51 4.86 -23.58
CA ALA A 187 2.14 5.31 -23.62
C ALA A 187 1.58 5.42 -22.20
N VAL A 188 0.79 6.47 -22.02
CA VAL A 188 -0.03 6.66 -20.82
C VAL A 188 -0.97 5.47 -20.72
N HIS A 189 -0.90 4.75 -19.60
CA HIS A 189 -1.67 3.53 -19.37
C HIS A 189 -2.81 3.79 -18.40
N GLU A 190 -2.53 4.40 -17.25
CA GLU A 190 -3.51 4.79 -16.22
C GLU A 190 -4.54 3.70 -15.87
N LYS A 191 -4.11 2.45 -15.72
CA LYS A 191 -4.99 1.33 -15.36
C LYS A 191 -4.67 0.76 -13.99
N TRP A 192 -5.70 0.24 -13.32
CA TRP A 192 -5.49 -0.73 -12.26
C TRP A 192 -5.45 -2.13 -12.86
N HIS A 193 -4.47 -2.93 -12.46
CA HIS A 193 -4.38 -4.36 -12.74
C HIS A 193 -4.59 -5.13 -11.43
N SER A 194 -5.41 -6.18 -11.47
CA SER A 194 -5.56 -7.17 -10.41
C SER A 194 -4.74 -8.42 -10.73
N TYR A 195 -4.15 -9.03 -9.70
CA TYR A 195 -3.26 -10.18 -9.83
C TYR A 195 -3.54 -11.25 -8.78
N ARG A 196 -3.39 -12.51 -9.19
CA ARG A 196 -3.38 -13.69 -8.32
C ARG A 196 -1.98 -14.32 -8.24
N LEU A 197 -1.27 -13.98 -7.17
CA LEU A 197 0.18 -14.15 -7.04
C LEU A 197 0.60 -15.35 -6.18
N ASN A 198 -0.26 -16.36 -6.00
CA ASN A 198 0.08 -17.65 -5.36
C ASN A 198 0.96 -17.50 -4.10
N LYS A 199 0.42 -16.83 -3.06
CA LYS A 199 1.09 -16.53 -1.78
C LYS A 199 2.25 -15.54 -1.84
N MET A 200 2.45 -14.81 -2.94
CA MET A 200 3.52 -13.81 -3.05
C MET A 200 3.04 -12.36 -2.85
N ALA A 201 1.74 -12.11 -2.63
CA ALA A 201 1.19 -10.76 -2.63
C ALA A 201 1.83 -9.85 -1.57
N TYR A 202 2.17 -10.37 -0.39
CA TYR A 202 2.86 -9.59 0.65
C TYR A 202 4.27 -9.15 0.20
N GLY A 203 5.04 -10.02 -0.45
CA GLY A 203 6.34 -9.66 -1.00
C GLY A 203 6.24 -8.61 -2.10
N TYR A 204 5.25 -8.76 -3.00
CA TYR A 204 4.94 -7.71 -3.97
C TYR A 204 4.56 -6.41 -3.28
N PHE A 205 3.76 -6.44 -2.21
CA PHE A 205 3.36 -5.24 -1.48
C PHE A 205 4.58 -4.49 -0.90
N VAL A 206 5.43 -5.18 -0.13
CA VAL A 206 6.63 -4.59 0.47
C VAL A 206 7.54 -4.00 -0.60
N HIS A 207 7.78 -4.73 -1.69
CA HIS A 207 8.60 -4.19 -2.78
C HIS A 207 7.95 -2.96 -3.42
N ASN A 208 6.65 -2.97 -3.72
CA ASN A 208 5.98 -1.81 -4.31
C ASN A 208 5.99 -0.58 -3.38
N VAL A 209 6.02 -0.75 -2.06
CA VAL A 209 6.31 0.36 -1.11
C VAL A 209 7.69 0.96 -1.38
N LEU A 210 8.74 0.14 -1.45
CA LEU A 210 10.11 0.62 -1.71
C LEU A 210 10.23 1.32 -3.07
N LEU A 211 9.62 0.74 -4.10
CA LEU A 211 9.65 1.31 -5.45
C LEU A 211 8.86 2.61 -5.56
N SER A 212 7.79 2.76 -4.78
CA SER A 212 7.04 4.01 -4.73
C SER A 212 7.81 5.12 -4.01
N LEU A 213 8.75 4.78 -3.12
CA LEU A 213 9.64 5.76 -2.50
C LEU A 213 10.77 6.19 -3.46
N ARG A 214 11.30 5.27 -4.27
CA ARG A 214 12.45 5.51 -5.17
C ARG A 214 12.27 4.78 -6.52
N PRO A 215 11.37 5.27 -7.40
CA PRO A 215 11.05 4.59 -8.66
C PRO A 215 12.24 4.46 -9.61
N GLU A 216 13.24 5.34 -9.48
CA GLU A 216 14.43 5.39 -10.34
C GLU A 216 15.37 4.17 -10.20
N TYR A 217 15.29 3.39 -9.11
CA TYR A 217 16.17 2.23 -8.88
C TYR A 217 15.70 0.93 -9.57
N VAL A 218 14.52 0.97 -10.18
CA VAL A 218 13.91 -0.19 -10.86
C VAL A 218 14.31 -0.23 -12.32
N ASP A 219 14.61 0.93 -12.89
CA ASP A 219 14.86 1.10 -14.31
C ASP A 219 16.14 0.36 -14.70
N GLY A 220 15.98 -0.68 -15.53
CA GLY A 220 17.06 -1.57 -15.97
C GLY A 220 17.31 -2.80 -15.09
N ASN A 221 16.72 -2.89 -13.89
CA ASN A 221 17.02 -3.94 -12.91
C ASN A 221 15.78 -4.69 -12.38
N GLN A 222 14.68 -4.74 -13.14
CA GLN A 222 13.42 -5.38 -12.68
C GLN A 222 13.59 -6.82 -12.18
N ALA A 223 14.51 -7.58 -12.78
CA ALA A 223 14.83 -8.96 -12.38
C ALA A 223 15.50 -9.06 -11.00
N LEU A 224 15.94 -7.96 -10.38
CA LEU A 224 16.39 -7.89 -8.99
C LEU A 224 15.24 -7.62 -8.01
N TRP A 225 14.16 -7.00 -8.50
CA TRP A 225 13.05 -6.52 -7.67
C TRP A 225 11.82 -7.41 -7.75
N PHE A 226 11.66 -8.20 -8.82
CA PHE A 226 10.48 -9.05 -9.01
C PHE A 226 10.87 -10.40 -9.63
N PRO A 227 10.07 -11.46 -9.36
CA PRO A 227 10.24 -12.76 -10.03
C PRO A 227 10.26 -12.65 -11.57
N GLU A 228 11.12 -13.44 -12.22
CA GLU A 228 11.43 -13.36 -13.67
C GLU A 228 10.24 -13.63 -14.60
N THR A 229 9.29 -14.49 -14.19
CA THR A 229 7.97 -14.51 -14.80
C THR A 229 7.21 -13.26 -14.39
N SER A 230 7.14 -12.28 -15.29
CA SER A 230 6.40 -11.03 -15.08
C SER A 230 5.05 -11.31 -14.43
N LYS A 231 4.73 -10.58 -13.36
CA LYS A 231 3.44 -10.66 -12.67
C LYS A 231 2.23 -10.52 -13.59
N GLU A 232 2.40 -9.95 -14.79
CA GLU A 232 1.35 -9.87 -15.81
C GLU A 232 0.80 -11.23 -16.24
N ILE A 233 1.57 -12.33 -16.16
CA ILE A 233 1.03 -13.68 -16.42
C ILE A 233 -0.02 -14.11 -15.38
N HIS A 234 -0.03 -13.44 -14.23
CA HIS A 234 -0.93 -13.69 -13.12
C HIS A 234 -2.07 -12.65 -13.05
N LYS A 235 -2.21 -11.79 -14.07
CA LYS A 235 -3.26 -10.78 -14.14
C LYS A 235 -4.62 -11.45 -14.28
N ASP A 236 -5.56 -11.10 -13.40
CA ASP A 236 -6.93 -11.63 -13.39
C ASP A 236 -8.01 -10.55 -13.48
N GLY A 237 -7.61 -9.31 -13.79
CA GLY A 237 -8.52 -8.21 -14.10
C GLY A 237 -7.77 -6.91 -14.41
N GLU A 238 -8.40 -6.01 -15.13
CA GLU A 238 -7.93 -4.64 -15.29
C GLU A 238 -9.10 -3.66 -15.48
N ILE A 239 -8.89 -2.40 -15.09
CA ILE A 239 -9.84 -1.33 -15.38
C ILE A 239 -9.09 -0.02 -15.67
N GLN A 240 -9.56 0.71 -16.69
CA GLN A 240 -9.01 2.00 -17.09
C GLN A 240 -9.55 3.12 -16.20
N ARG A 241 -8.67 3.99 -15.70
CA ARG A 241 -9.09 5.21 -15.01
C ARG A 241 -9.93 6.08 -15.93
N ARG A 242 -11.10 6.53 -15.45
CA ARG A 242 -11.88 7.57 -16.12
C ARG A 242 -11.19 8.91 -15.88
N ARG A 243 -10.70 9.56 -16.94
CA ARG A 243 -10.26 10.97 -16.85
C ARG A 243 -11.50 11.82 -16.62
N GLY A 244 -11.50 12.64 -15.57
CA GLY A 244 -12.56 13.63 -15.37
C GLY A 244 -12.53 14.68 -16.48
N ALA A 245 -13.69 15.25 -16.83
CA ALA A 245 -13.73 16.44 -17.67
C ALA A 245 -12.91 17.56 -16.99
N GLY A 246 -11.75 17.90 -17.54
CA GLY A 246 -10.85 18.93 -17.01
C GLY A 246 -9.47 18.44 -16.53
N GLU A 247 -9.19 17.14 -16.57
CA GLU A 247 -7.84 16.60 -16.35
C GLU A 247 -7.15 16.39 -17.72
N SER A 248 -6.63 17.48 -18.30
CA SER A 248 -5.76 17.47 -19.50
C SER A 248 -4.31 17.66 -19.11
#